data_AF-A0A2E4G7N1-F1
#
_entry.id   AF-A0A2E4G7N1-F1
#
_cell.length_a   1.000
_cell.length_b   1.000
_cell.length_c   1.000
_cell.angle_alpha   90.00
_cell.angle_beta   90.00
_cell.angle_gamma   90.00
#
_symmetry.space_group_name_H-M   'P 1'
#
loop_
_entity.id
_entity.type
_entity.pdbx_description
1 polymer ?
#
loop_
_entity_poly.entity_id
_entity_poly.type
_entity_poly.pdbx_seq_one_letter_code
_entity_poly.pdbx_strand_id
1 'polypeptide(L)'
;MAQKVNKVLISLILLGSLLGCSGEESVTAEKTLVETFSADPQALGRGRALFQGSCAGQCHGIEGFEIDEAENLFDCNWQYGETDQEIFSVVTEGIPDTQMVGFGSNFPEGDNDLWKIIAFVRFKQEPCD
;
A
#
# COMPACT_ATOMS: atom_id res chain seq x y z
N MET A 1 -14.15 -52.44 -47.82
CA MET A 1 -14.03 -51.38 -48.85
C MET A 1 -15.42 -50.93 -49.26
N ALA A 2 -15.58 -49.63 -49.49
CA ALA A 2 -16.77 -48.86 -49.92
C ALA A 2 -17.74 -48.36 -48.84
N GLN A 3 -17.68 -47.05 -48.52
CA GLN A 3 -18.86 -46.23 -48.21
C GLN A 3 -18.71 -44.79 -48.75
N LYS A 4 -19.53 -44.50 -49.77
CA LYS A 4 -20.26 -43.26 -50.13
C LYS A 4 -19.64 -41.88 -49.87
N VAL A 5 -19.44 -41.17 -50.98
CA VAL A 5 -19.50 -39.70 -51.07
C VAL A 5 -20.88 -39.19 -50.62
N ASN A 6 -20.94 -38.09 -49.88
CA ASN A 6 -22.16 -37.27 -49.86
C ASN A 6 -21.84 -35.77 -49.85
N LYS A 7 -22.47 -35.08 -50.80
CA LYS A 7 -22.40 -33.64 -51.04
C LYS A 7 -23.21 -32.92 -49.96
N VAL A 8 -22.60 -31.95 -49.28
CA VAL A 8 -23.34 -30.87 -48.62
C VAL A 8 -22.91 -29.57 -49.27
N LEU A 9 -23.77 -29.12 -50.18
CA LEU A 9 -23.82 -27.79 -50.76
C LEU A 9 -24.50 -26.84 -49.75
N ILE A 10 -24.15 -25.55 -49.82
CA ILE A 10 -24.86 -24.37 -49.22
C ILE A 10 -24.45 -24.14 -47.75
N SER A 11 -23.85 -23.01 -47.35
CA SER A 11 -24.27 -21.62 -47.55
C SER A 11 -23.12 -20.61 -47.38
N LEU A 12 -23.09 -19.58 -48.24
CA LEU A 12 -22.65 -18.23 -47.87
C LEU A 12 -23.44 -17.80 -46.62
N ILE A 13 -22.78 -17.32 -45.56
CA ILE A 13 -23.32 -16.28 -44.66
C ILE A 13 -22.19 -15.71 -43.79
N LEU A 14 -22.01 -14.40 -43.99
CA LEU A 14 -21.55 -13.34 -43.09
C LEU A 14 -20.18 -13.46 -42.40
N LEU A 15 -19.28 -12.59 -42.91
CA LEU A 15 -18.46 -11.65 -42.14
C LEU A 15 -18.76 -11.71 -40.62
N GLY A 16 -17.84 -12.33 -39.88
CA GLY A 16 -17.81 -12.26 -38.43
C GLY A 16 -17.59 -10.82 -37.99
N SER A 17 -18.67 -10.17 -37.58
CA SER A 17 -18.65 -8.94 -36.82
C SER A 17 -17.78 -9.14 -35.58
N LEU A 18 -16.75 -8.29 -35.46
CA LEU A 18 -16.07 -7.99 -34.20
C LEU A 18 -17.10 -7.39 -33.23
N LEU A 19 -17.88 -8.25 -32.56
CA LEU A 19 -18.65 -7.86 -31.39
C LEU A 19 -17.71 -8.01 -30.19
N GLY A 20 -17.31 -6.86 -29.66
CA GLY A 20 -16.43 -6.76 -28.51
C GLY A 20 -16.95 -7.58 -27.33
N CYS A 21 -16.07 -8.42 -26.79
CA CYS A 21 -16.08 -8.69 -25.37
C CYS A 21 -15.65 -7.39 -24.67
N SER A 22 -16.60 -6.49 -24.40
CA SER A 22 -16.41 -5.62 -23.25
C SER A 22 -16.67 -6.50 -22.05
N GLY A 23 -15.61 -7.15 -21.57
CA GLY A 23 -15.60 -7.68 -20.22
C GLY A 23 -15.78 -6.47 -19.31
N GLU A 24 -16.98 -6.33 -18.76
CA GLU A 24 -17.19 -5.54 -17.56
C GLU A 24 -16.60 -6.36 -16.40
N GLU A 25 -15.28 -6.49 -16.38
CA GLU A 25 -14.60 -6.80 -15.13
C GLU A 25 -14.81 -5.58 -14.25
N SER A 26 -15.84 -5.67 -13.42
CA SER A 26 -15.98 -4.93 -12.18
C SER A 26 -14.65 -5.04 -11.44
N VAL A 27 -13.75 -4.09 -11.67
CA VAL A 27 -12.56 -3.87 -10.87
C VAL A 27 -13.08 -3.52 -9.48
N THR A 28 -13.13 -4.51 -8.59
CA THR A 28 -13.02 -4.24 -7.16
C THR A 28 -11.76 -3.40 -7.01
N ALA A 29 -11.89 -2.13 -6.64
CA ALA A 29 -10.73 -1.27 -6.40
C ALA A 29 -9.75 -2.04 -5.51
N GLU A 30 -8.56 -2.33 -6.04
CA GLU A 30 -7.51 -3.02 -5.29
C GLU A 30 -7.14 -2.11 -4.12
N LYS A 31 -7.41 -2.56 -2.89
CA LYS A 31 -7.01 -1.83 -1.69
C LYS A 31 -5.50 -1.68 -1.67
N THR A 32 -5.05 -0.50 -1.31
CA THR A 32 -3.63 -0.25 -1.02
C THR A 32 -3.15 -1.13 0.13
N LEU A 33 -1.83 -1.29 0.27
CA LEU A 33 -1.24 -2.02 1.40
C LEU A 33 -1.59 -1.36 2.73
N VAL A 34 -1.61 -0.03 2.78
CA VAL A 34 -1.99 0.73 3.99
C VAL A 34 -3.45 0.46 4.37
N GLU A 35 -4.39 0.48 3.41
CA GLU A 35 -5.78 0.13 3.69
C GLU A 35 -5.96 -1.34 4.10
N THR A 36 -5.16 -2.23 3.50
CA THR A 36 -5.17 -3.66 3.81
C THR A 36 -4.68 -3.91 5.24
N PHE A 37 -3.53 -3.35 5.62
CA PHE A 37 -2.96 -3.50 6.96
C PHE A 37 -3.73 -2.73 8.02
N SER A 38 -4.30 -1.56 7.69
CA SER A 38 -5.17 -0.82 8.61
C SER A 38 -6.45 -1.57 8.95
N ALA A 39 -6.90 -2.48 8.08
CA ALA A 39 -8.06 -3.34 8.34
C ALA A 39 -7.70 -4.65 9.08
N ASP A 40 -6.42 -4.95 9.28
CA ASP A 40 -5.96 -6.15 9.98
C ASP A 40 -5.41 -5.79 11.38
N PRO A 41 -6.11 -6.19 12.47
CA PRO A 41 -5.67 -5.91 13.83
C PRO A 41 -4.28 -6.47 14.18
N GLN A 42 -3.86 -7.58 13.56
CA GLN A 42 -2.53 -8.14 13.80
C GLN A 42 -1.45 -7.29 13.12
N ALA A 43 -1.71 -6.84 11.89
CA ALA A 43 -0.83 -5.94 11.16
C ALA A 43 -0.68 -4.59 11.89
N LEU A 44 -1.79 -4.01 12.36
CA LEU A 44 -1.77 -2.79 13.18
C LEU A 44 -1.03 -2.99 14.50
N GLY A 45 -1.26 -4.10 15.19
CA GLY A 45 -0.56 -4.43 16.44
C GLY A 45 0.95 -4.54 16.24
N ARG A 46 1.37 -5.16 15.13
CA ARG A 46 2.78 -5.24 14.73
C ARG A 46 3.36 -3.88 14.38
N GLY A 47 2.68 -3.09 13.55
CA GLY A 47 3.08 -1.73 13.18
C GLY A 47 3.27 -0.84 14.41
N ARG A 48 2.33 -0.90 15.36
CA ARG A 48 2.45 -0.21 16.65
C ARG A 48 3.70 -0.63 17.42
N ALA A 49 3.93 -1.93 17.58
CA ALA A 49 5.07 -2.43 18.36
C ALA A 49 6.41 -2.00 17.77
N LEU A 50 6.53 -2.05 16.44
CA LEU A 50 7.72 -1.59 15.73
C LEU A 50 7.90 -0.08 15.83
N PHE A 51 6.83 0.71 15.62
CA PHE A 51 6.86 2.16 15.80
C PHE A 51 7.32 2.53 17.21
N GLN A 52 6.80 1.85 18.24
CA GLN A 52 7.18 2.09 19.64
C GLN A 52 8.67 1.82 19.89
N GLY A 53 9.19 0.71 19.37
CA GLY A 53 10.58 0.29 19.61
C GLY A 53 11.63 1.01 18.75
N SER A 54 11.25 1.54 17.59
CA SER A 54 12.20 2.09 16.61
C SER A 54 12.06 3.59 16.35
N CYS A 55 10.86 4.15 16.54
CA CYS A 55 10.57 5.55 16.19
C CYS A 55 10.22 6.36 17.45
N ALA A 56 9.21 5.91 18.18
CA ALA A 56 8.62 6.64 19.28
C ALA A 56 9.56 6.77 20.49
N GLY A 57 10.17 5.66 20.90
CA GLY A 57 11.07 5.63 22.07
C GLY A 57 12.34 6.45 21.88
N GLN A 58 12.65 6.81 20.63
CA GLN A 58 13.84 7.56 20.27
C GLN A 58 13.54 9.05 20.04
N CYS A 59 12.52 9.37 19.24
CA CYS A 59 12.29 10.76 18.77
C CYS A 59 10.81 11.16 18.64
N HIS A 60 9.95 10.37 17.99
CA HIS A 60 8.61 10.88 17.59
C HIS A 60 7.50 10.75 18.65
N GLY A 61 7.83 10.13 19.80
CA GLY A 61 6.86 9.80 20.84
C GLY A 61 5.65 8.99 20.39
N ILE A 62 4.69 8.80 21.29
CA ILE A 62 3.47 8.01 21.08
C ILE A 62 2.30 8.95 21.36
N GLU A 63 1.22 8.90 20.57
CA GLU A 63 -0.03 9.63 20.88
C GLU A 63 0.14 11.15 20.98
N GLY A 64 0.82 11.77 20.01
CA GLY A 64 0.91 13.24 19.91
C GLY A 64 1.89 13.88 20.89
N PHE A 65 2.66 13.08 21.62
CA PHE A 65 3.76 13.58 22.43
C PHE A 65 5.01 13.77 21.57
N GLU A 66 5.42 15.01 21.38
CA GLU A 66 6.72 15.33 20.79
C GLU A 66 7.83 15.05 21.83
N ILE A 67 8.89 14.37 21.40
CA ILE A 67 10.11 14.24 22.20
C ILE A 67 11.18 15.07 21.47
N ASP A 68 11.47 16.26 21.99
CA ASP A 68 12.45 17.22 21.44
C ASP A 68 12.01 17.89 20.11
N GLU A 69 12.93 18.26 19.21
CA GLU A 69 12.67 18.89 17.89
C GLU A 69 12.02 17.95 16.84
N ALA A 70 11.56 16.75 17.24
CA ALA A 70 10.95 15.80 16.31
C ALA A 70 9.47 16.11 16.08
N GLU A 71 9.04 16.06 14.82
CA GLU A 71 7.66 16.31 14.40
C GLU A 71 6.68 15.26 14.97
N ASN A 72 5.49 15.72 15.33
CA ASN A 72 4.35 14.86 15.63
C ASN A 72 3.82 14.16 14.36
N LEU A 73 4.11 12.87 14.21
CA LEU A 73 3.70 12.11 13.01
C LEU A 73 2.20 11.75 12.95
N PHE A 74 1.42 12.14 13.96
CA PHE A 74 -0.03 11.86 13.99
C PHE A 74 -0.89 13.07 13.64
N ASP A 75 -0.30 14.24 13.39
CA ASP A 75 -1.04 15.38 12.89
C ASP A 75 -1.03 15.42 11.34
N CYS A 76 -1.32 16.59 10.78
CA CYS A 76 -1.45 16.80 9.34
C CYS A 76 -0.31 17.66 8.78
N ASN A 77 0.70 17.96 9.60
CA ASN A 77 1.82 18.81 9.25
C ASN A 77 2.99 17.95 8.77
N TRP A 78 3.01 17.64 7.48
CA TRP A 78 4.08 16.85 6.85
C TRP A 78 5.11 17.76 6.18
N GLN A 79 6.37 17.75 6.64
CA GLN A 79 7.43 18.58 6.03
C GLN A 79 8.17 17.89 4.87
N TYR A 80 8.26 16.56 4.90
CA TYR A 80 9.12 15.77 3.99
C TYR A 80 8.35 14.86 3.04
N GLY A 81 7.07 15.15 2.82
CA GLY A 81 6.17 14.37 1.98
C GLY A 81 5.03 13.75 2.79
N GLU A 82 3.86 13.69 2.17
CA GLU A 82 2.62 13.38 2.87
C GLU A 82 1.95 12.10 2.35
N THR A 83 2.38 11.56 1.22
CA THR A 83 1.81 10.31 0.67
C THR A 83 2.43 9.10 1.34
N ASP A 84 1.72 7.96 1.35
CA ASP A 84 2.23 6.73 1.96
C ASP A 84 3.56 6.27 1.34
N GLN A 85 3.75 6.47 0.03
CA GLN A 85 5.00 6.18 -0.67
C GLN A 85 6.13 7.16 -0.30
N GLU A 86 5.83 8.45 -0.12
CA GLU A 86 6.84 9.42 0.33
C GLU A 86 7.27 9.11 1.76
N ILE A 87 6.34 8.79 2.66
CA ILE A 87 6.66 8.36 4.03
C ILE A 87 7.51 7.09 3.97
N PHE A 88 7.16 6.11 3.12
CA PHE A 88 7.99 4.93 2.91
C PHE A 88 9.42 5.32 2.53
N SER A 89 9.59 6.18 1.52
CA SER A 89 10.90 6.65 1.07
C SER A 89 11.69 7.35 2.18
N VAL A 90 11.04 8.25 2.92
CA VAL A 90 11.66 8.99 4.03
C VAL A 90 12.13 8.04 5.12
N VAL A 91 11.33 7.06 5.53
CA VAL A 91 11.73 6.11 6.58
C VAL A 91 12.81 5.15 6.06
N THR A 92 12.78 4.79 4.78
CA THR A 92 13.81 3.92 4.17
C THR A 92 15.15 4.64 4.03
N GLU A 93 15.17 5.86 3.53
CA GLU A 93 16.38 6.59 3.12
C GLU A 93 16.91 7.53 4.21
N GLY A 94 16.03 7.98 5.11
CA GLY A 94 16.31 9.05 6.06
C GLY A 94 16.24 10.42 5.41
N ILE A 95 16.51 11.46 6.20
CA ILE A 95 16.52 12.84 5.71
C ILE A 95 17.94 13.40 5.90
N PRO A 96 18.66 13.73 4.81
CA PRO A 96 20.00 14.32 4.90
C PRO A 96 20.05 15.55 5.81
N ASP A 97 21.16 15.71 6.52
CA ASP A 97 21.41 16.83 7.45
C ASP A 97 20.39 16.94 8.61
N THR A 98 19.68 15.85 8.95
CA THR A 98 18.80 15.76 10.13
C THR A 98 19.17 14.56 11.02
N GLN A 99 18.46 14.40 12.13
CA GLN A 99 18.57 13.22 13.00
C GLN A 99 17.77 12.00 12.50
N MET A 100 16.89 12.17 11.49
CA MET A 100 16.06 11.09 10.96
C MET A 100 16.89 10.18 10.05
N VAL A 101 17.37 9.08 10.61
CA VAL A 101 18.17 8.08 9.89
C VAL A 101 17.30 7.23 8.97
N GLY A 102 17.92 6.70 7.91
CA GLY A 102 17.30 5.71 7.04
C GLY A 102 17.33 4.32 7.67
N PHE A 103 16.16 3.69 7.77
CA PHE A 103 16.02 2.34 8.32
C PHE A 103 16.25 1.25 7.27
N GLY A 104 16.25 1.60 5.97
CA GLY A 104 16.35 0.62 4.89
C GLY A 104 15.26 -0.47 4.98
N SER A 105 15.65 -1.70 4.67
CA SER A 105 14.80 -2.90 4.79
C SER A 105 15.14 -3.72 6.06
N ASN A 106 15.63 -3.09 7.13
CA ASN A 106 16.21 -3.79 8.29
C ASN A 106 15.19 -4.31 9.32
N PHE A 107 13.89 -4.16 9.06
CA PHE A 107 12.85 -4.74 9.90
C PHE A 107 12.73 -6.27 9.68
N PRO A 108 12.24 -7.04 10.67
CA PRO A 108 12.23 -8.50 10.58
C PRO A 108 11.47 -9.10 9.39
N GLU A 109 10.41 -8.44 8.89
CA GLU A 109 9.70 -8.83 7.65
C GLU A 109 9.99 -7.86 6.48
N GLY A 110 11.09 -7.11 6.56
CA GLY A 110 11.50 -6.14 5.54
C GLY A 110 10.46 -5.06 5.31
N ASP A 111 10.22 -4.71 4.04
CA ASP A 111 9.34 -3.61 3.65
C ASP A 111 7.89 -3.79 4.14
N ASN A 112 7.42 -5.03 4.31
CA ASN A 112 6.09 -5.29 4.86
C ASN A 112 5.94 -4.73 6.28
N ASP A 113 7.02 -4.70 7.06
CA ASP A 113 6.98 -4.10 8.39
C ASP A 113 6.94 -2.59 8.34
N LEU A 114 7.68 -1.98 7.41
CA LEU A 114 7.62 -0.55 7.18
C LEU A 114 6.20 -0.12 6.80
N TRP A 115 5.55 -0.86 5.89
CA TRP A 115 4.16 -0.60 5.50
C TRP A 115 3.17 -0.77 6.66
N LYS A 116 3.42 -1.70 7.59
CA LYS A 116 2.60 -1.83 8.81
C LYS A 116 2.81 -0.66 9.77
N ILE A 117 4.04 -0.14 9.87
CA ILE A 117 4.33 1.09 10.63
C ILE A 117 3.54 2.26 10.03
N ILE A 118 3.61 2.45 8.71
CA ILE A 118 2.87 3.51 8.01
C ILE A 118 1.36 3.36 8.22
N ALA A 119 0.83 2.13 8.10
CA ALA A 119 -0.57 1.85 8.39
C ALA A 119 -0.95 2.20 9.83
N PHE A 120 -0.08 1.93 10.81
CA PHE A 120 -0.31 2.34 12.19
C PHE A 120 -0.31 3.86 12.36
N VAL A 121 0.64 4.57 11.73
CA VAL A 121 0.69 6.04 11.77
C VAL A 121 -0.60 6.64 11.21
N ARG A 122 -1.05 6.17 10.05
CA ARG A 122 -2.33 6.58 9.44
C ARG A 122 -3.55 6.24 10.28
N PHE A 123 -3.58 5.04 10.85
CA PHE A 123 -4.68 4.61 11.71
C PHE A 123 -4.81 5.49 12.97
N LYS A 124 -3.69 6.04 13.44
CA LYS A 124 -3.63 6.91 14.61
C LYS A 124 -3.69 8.40 14.27
N GLN A 125 -3.63 8.76 13.00
CA GLN A 125 -3.62 10.14 12.54
C GLN A 125 -4.91 10.85 12.99
N GLU A 126 -4.74 12.04 13.54
CA GLU A 126 -5.83 12.92 13.94
C GLU A 126 -6.57 13.43 12.69
N PRO A 127 -7.86 13.81 12.82
CA PRO A 127 -8.56 14.42 11.71
C PRO A 127 -7.85 15.68 11.21
N CYS A 128 -7.61 15.73 9.91
CA CYS A 128 -7.09 16.91 9.22
C CYS A 128 -8.25 17.81 8.82
N ASP A 129 -8.25 19.05 9.30
CA ASP A 129 -9.21 20.11 8.95
C ASP A 129 -8.78 20.90 7.71
#